data_AF-A0A0N1H1Q6-F1
#
_entry.id   AF-A0A0N1H1Q6-F1
#
_cell.length_a   1.000
_cell.length_b   1.000
_cell.length_c   1.000
_cell.angle_alpha   90.00
_cell.angle_beta   90.00
_cell.angle_gamma   90.00
#
_symmetry.space_group_name_H-M   'P 1'
#
loop_
_entity.id
_entity.type
_entity.pdbx_description
1 polymer ?
#
loop_
_entity_poly.entity_id
_entity_poly.type
_entity_poly.pdbx_seq_one_letter_code
_entity_poly.pdbx_strand_id
1 'polypeptide(L)'
;MTVNLVVGILAISPPRRVTTGKAYNRPRQAELVELTLGDDSRTGFNVTLWMPPNMHVGWRDNADQNLNQTGARSNLRRAVKELRPRDIIMLQHVALSSYRGKVHGQSLKGDVTKIDLLYRKKVDEDDMQGCYTVSNLRNPTDPQLKKVKAVRDWMSEFVGDADGGRARAKKGKKMGRMMLPDDTQ
;
A
#
# COMPACT_ATOMS: atom_id res chain seq x y z
N MET A 1 11.95 -15.92 -3.23
CA MET A 1 10.52 -16.25 -3.44
C MET A 1 9.78 -14.99 -3.85
N THR A 2 8.87 -15.09 -4.82
CA THR A 2 8.00 -13.99 -5.24
C THR A 2 6.54 -14.31 -4.92
N VAL A 3 5.77 -13.31 -4.52
CA VAL A 3 4.35 -13.47 -4.14
C VAL A 3 3.48 -12.36 -4.72
N ASN A 4 2.19 -12.63 -4.80
CA ASN A 4 1.16 -11.64 -5.11
C ASN A 4 0.31 -11.43 -3.84
N LEU A 5 -0.05 -10.18 -3.56
CA LEU A 5 -0.71 -9.79 -2.31
C LEU A 5 -1.95 -8.94 -2.61
N VAL A 6 -3.03 -9.18 -1.87
CA VAL A 6 -4.19 -8.28 -1.79
C VAL A 6 -4.21 -7.70 -0.38
N VAL A 7 -3.94 -6.40 -0.28
CA VAL A 7 -3.64 -5.74 1.00
C VAL A 7 -4.14 -4.30 1.02
N GLY A 8 -4.40 -3.81 2.23
CA GLY A 8 -4.71 -2.41 2.49
C GLY A 8 -3.44 -1.59 2.75
N ILE A 9 -3.39 -0.37 2.20
CA ILE A 9 -2.31 0.59 2.47
C ILE A 9 -2.59 1.29 3.79
N LEU A 10 -1.68 1.17 4.76
CA LEU A 10 -1.77 1.87 6.03
C LEU A 10 -1.03 3.21 5.98
N ALA A 11 0.15 3.22 5.36
CA ALA A 11 0.95 4.43 5.19
C ALA A 11 1.83 4.35 3.94
N ILE A 12 2.12 5.52 3.38
CA ILE A 12 3.04 5.72 2.27
C ILE A 12 4.13 6.66 2.76
N SER A 13 5.36 6.17 2.85
CA SER A 13 6.48 7.02 3.25
C SER A 13 6.87 7.97 2.12
N PRO A 14 7.34 9.19 2.42
CA PRO A 14 7.82 10.12 1.40
C PRO A 14 8.92 9.48 0.52
N PRO A 15 8.96 9.76 -0.79
CA PRO A 15 10.02 9.28 -1.66
C PRO A 15 11.41 9.73 -1.18
N ARG A 16 12.37 8.80 -1.13
CA ARG A 16 13.75 9.04 -0.70
C ARG A 16 14.74 8.70 -1.80
N ARG A 17 15.77 9.52 -1.96
CA ARG A 17 16.92 9.23 -2.84
C ARG A 17 18.04 8.63 -2.03
N VAL A 18 18.60 7.52 -2.49
CA VAL A 18 19.68 6.80 -1.83
C VAL A 18 20.79 6.44 -2.83
N THR A 19 22.03 6.38 -2.35
CA THR A 19 23.16 5.88 -3.14
C THR A 19 23.31 4.38 -2.85
N THR A 20 23.09 3.56 -3.87
CA THR A 20 23.12 2.08 -3.78
C THR A 20 24.49 1.47 -4.10
N GLY A 21 25.46 2.30 -4.47
CA GLY A 21 26.83 1.88 -4.77
C GLY A 21 27.52 2.84 -5.73
N LYS A 22 28.54 2.35 -6.43
CA LYS A 22 29.25 3.07 -7.50
C LYS A 22 29.22 2.25 -8.78
N ALA A 23 29.06 2.91 -9.92
CA ALA A 23 29.20 2.33 -11.25
C ALA A 23 30.07 3.25 -12.10
N TYR A 24 31.15 2.72 -12.70
CA TYR A 24 32.11 3.51 -13.48
C TYR A 24 32.60 4.77 -12.73
N ASN A 25 32.98 4.60 -11.46
CA ASN A 25 33.37 5.68 -10.53
C ASN A 25 32.31 6.78 -10.30
N ARG A 26 31.06 6.59 -10.72
CA ARG A 26 29.94 7.51 -10.44
C ARG A 26 29.00 6.91 -9.38
N PRO A 27 28.44 7.73 -8.47
CA PRO A 27 27.48 7.24 -7.49
C PRO A 27 26.22 6.72 -8.20
N ARG A 28 25.83 5.48 -7.88
CA ARG A 28 24.59 4.88 -8.38
C ARG A 28 23.44 5.32 -7.49
N GLN A 29 22.65 6.28 -7.96
CA GLN A 29 21.48 6.74 -7.24
C GLN A 29 20.24 5.89 -7.57
N ALA A 30 19.41 5.66 -6.56
CA ALA A 30 18.08 5.10 -6.69
C ALA A 30 17.10 5.95 -5.88
N GLU A 31 15.85 6.00 -6.32
CA GLU A 31 14.75 6.52 -5.50
C GLU A 31 13.96 5.33 -4.96
N LEU A 32 13.46 5.45 -3.73
CA LEU A 32 12.61 4.44 -3.13
C LEU A 32 11.41 5.07 -2.42
N VAL A 33 10.32 4.31 -2.35
CA VAL A 33 9.13 4.60 -1.54
C VAL A 33 8.85 3.36 -0.71
N GLU A 34 8.52 3.55 0.57
CA GLU A 34 8.14 2.45 1.46
C GLU A 34 6.64 2.49 1.72
N LEU A 35 5.99 1.36 1.47
CA LEU A 35 4.59 1.14 1.79
C LEU A 35 4.49 0.30 3.06
N THR A 36 3.68 0.76 4.01
CA THR A 36 3.27 -0.05 5.16
C THR A 36 1.89 -0.61 4.86
N LEU A 37 1.80 -1.93 4.82
CA LEU A 37 0.64 -2.68 4.35
C LEU A 37 0.06 -3.54 5.49
N GLY A 38 -1.21 -3.92 5.35
CA GLY A 38 -1.85 -4.88 6.24
C GLY A 38 -3.07 -5.55 5.63
N ASP A 39 -3.48 -6.65 6.24
CA ASP A 39 -4.71 -7.37 5.94
C ASP A 39 -5.33 -7.96 7.23
N ASP A 40 -6.40 -8.74 7.06
CA ASP A 40 -7.12 -9.46 8.12
C ASP A 40 -6.23 -10.46 8.90
N SER A 41 -5.05 -10.82 8.38
CA SER A 41 -4.13 -11.75 9.03
C SER A 41 -2.99 -11.07 9.77
N ARG A 42 -2.45 -9.97 9.23
CA ARG A 42 -1.29 -9.28 9.80
C ARG A 42 -1.22 -7.82 9.36
N THR A 43 -0.76 -6.98 10.28
CA THR A 43 -0.48 -5.56 10.03
C THR A 43 1.02 -5.25 10.07
N GLY A 44 1.41 -4.11 9.50
CA GLY A 44 2.77 -3.58 9.57
C GLY A 44 3.77 -4.27 8.64
N PHE A 45 3.29 -4.89 7.56
CA PHE A 45 4.18 -5.47 6.56
C PHE A 45 4.75 -4.38 5.64
N ASN A 46 6.07 -4.22 5.62
CA ASN A 46 6.71 -3.17 4.84
C ASN A 46 7.18 -3.70 3.48
N VAL A 47 6.88 -2.93 2.43
CA VAL A 47 7.36 -3.16 1.08
C VAL A 47 8.13 -1.94 0.58
N THR A 48 9.39 -2.16 0.17
CA THR A 48 10.22 -1.12 -0.45
C THR A 48 10.10 -1.17 -1.97
N LEU A 49 9.60 -0.09 -2.56
CA LEU A 49 9.50 0.07 -4.01
C LEU A 49 10.71 0.83 -4.54
N TRP A 50 11.58 0.14 -5.26
CA TRP A 50 12.78 0.69 -5.89
C TRP A 50 12.46 1.25 -7.28
N MET A 51 12.76 2.53 -7.49
CA MET A 51 12.50 3.29 -8.73
C MET A 51 13.77 4.00 -9.20
N PRO A 52 14.72 3.30 -9.84
CA PRO A 52 15.92 3.94 -10.36
C PRO A 52 15.58 4.98 -11.45
N PRO A 53 16.36 6.06 -11.59
CA PRO A 53 16.07 7.13 -12.57
C PRO A 53 15.94 6.63 -14.02
N ASN A 54 16.64 5.55 -14.35
CA ASN A 54 16.66 4.91 -15.65
C ASN A 54 15.83 3.61 -15.66
N MET A 55 14.75 3.51 -14.89
CA MET A 55 13.84 2.36 -14.98
C MET A 55 13.26 2.30 -16.39
N HIS A 56 13.78 1.39 -17.22
CA HIS A 56 13.29 1.15 -18.58
C HIS A 56 12.03 0.30 -18.47
N VAL A 57 10.93 0.77 -19.08
CA VAL A 57 9.75 -0.06 -19.33
C VAL A 57 10.08 -0.94 -20.51
N GLY A 58 9.77 -2.23 -20.44
CA GLY A 58 9.98 -3.13 -21.56
C GLY A 58 9.17 -2.65 -22.77
N TRP A 59 9.81 -2.55 -23.93
CA TRP A 59 9.23 -2.12 -25.23
C TRP A 59 8.02 -2.95 -25.71
N ARG A 60 7.63 -4.02 -25.01
CA ARG A 60 6.47 -4.86 -25.34
C ARG A 60 5.14 -4.28 -24.90
N ASP A 61 5.15 -3.26 -24.05
CA ASP A 61 3.94 -2.51 -23.74
C ASP A 61 3.75 -1.49 -24.88
N ASN A 62 2.93 -1.85 -25.88
CA ASN A 62 2.39 -0.95 -26.91
C ASN A 62 1.48 0.13 -26.28
N ALA A 63 1.98 0.84 -25.29
CA ALA A 63 1.34 2.00 -24.69
C ALA A 63 2.01 3.24 -25.27
N ASP A 64 1.47 3.61 -26.44
CA ASP A 64 1.27 4.97 -26.90
C ASP A 64 2.45 5.96 -26.76
N GLN A 65 2.92 6.43 -27.91
CA GLN A 65 3.83 7.56 -28.03
C GLN A 65 3.26 8.88 -27.48
N ASN A 66 2.05 8.90 -26.91
CA ASN A 66 1.58 9.98 -26.05
C ASN A 66 2.21 9.92 -24.66
N LEU A 67 3.45 10.40 -24.59
CA LEU A 67 4.11 10.82 -23.36
C LEU A 67 3.37 12.04 -22.77
N ASN A 68 2.17 11.82 -22.21
CA ASN A 68 1.42 12.82 -21.47
C ASN A 68 2.16 13.16 -20.16
N GLN A 69 2.93 14.27 -20.23
CA GLN A 69 3.01 15.39 -19.28
C GLN A 69 3.39 15.15 -17.80
N THR A 70 3.70 13.93 -17.35
CA THR A 70 3.99 13.65 -15.92
C THR A 70 5.39 13.11 -15.61
N GLY A 71 6.27 13.01 -16.62
CA GLY A 71 7.72 12.79 -16.46
C GLY A 71 8.16 11.44 -15.87
N ALA A 72 7.24 10.54 -15.53
CA ALA A 72 7.54 9.21 -15.01
C ALA A 72 7.46 8.17 -16.14
N ARG A 73 8.61 7.63 -16.57
CA ARG A 73 8.64 6.55 -17.57
C ARG A 73 8.04 5.24 -17.05
N SER A 74 8.22 4.89 -15.78
CA SER A 74 7.75 3.63 -15.18
C SER A 74 6.29 3.67 -14.72
N ASN A 75 5.53 2.61 -14.99
CA ASN A 75 4.16 2.41 -14.54
C ASN A 75 4.07 2.33 -13.01
N LEU A 76 5.04 1.68 -12.35
CA LEU A 76 5.10 1.62 -10.89
C LEU A 76 5.13 3.02 -10.25
N ARG A 77 5.95 3.93 -10.79
CA ARG A 77 6.05 5.32 -10.29
C ARG A 77 4.75 6.10 -10.48
N ARG A 78 4.05 5.88 -11.58
CA ARG A 78 2.72 6.49 -11.82
C ARG A 78 1.69 5.95 -10.84
N ALA A 79 1.61 4.62 -10.71
CA ALA A 79 0.70 3.98 -9.77
C ALA A 79 0.90 4.52 -8.34
N VAL A 80 2.15 4.51 -7.83
CA VAL A 80 2.47 4.98 -6.47
C VAL A 80 2.07 6.44 -6.22
N LYS A 81 2.17 7.32 -7.21
CA LYS A 81 1.77 8.74 -7.07
C LYS A 81 0.27 8.91 -6.82
N GLU A 82 -0.54 8.02 -7.39
CA GLU A 82 -2.01 8.08 -7.29
C GLU A 82 -2.55 7.34 -6.07
N LEU A 83 -1.72 6.54 -5.38
CA LEU A 83 -2.12 5.78 -4.20
C LEU A 83 -2.34 6.68 -2.99
N ARG A 84 -3.30 6.27 -2.15
CA ARG A 84 -3.66 6.92 -0.90
C ARG A 84 -3.65 5.90 0.24
N PRO A 85 -3.43 6.34 1.48
CA PRO A 85 -3.76 5.51 2.63
C PRO A 85 -5.20 5.03 2.54
N ARG A 86 -5.44 3.78 2.99
CA ARG A 86 -6.73 3.07 2.97
C ARG A 86 -7.17 2.53 1.61
N ASP A 87 -6.35 2.68 0.57
CA ASP A 87 -6.56 1.94 -0.67
C ASP A 87 -6.33 0.44 -0.46
N ILE A 88 -7.14 -0.38 -1.14
CA ILE A 88 -6.89 -1.81 -1.28
C ILE A 88 -6.29 -2.05 -2.65
N ILE A 89 -5.11 -2.64 -2.66
CA ILE A 89 -4.34 -2.88 -3.87
C ILE A 89 -4.07 -4.36 -4.08
N MET A 90 -3.94 -4.75 -5.35
CA MET A 90 -3.23 -5.95 -5.75
C MET A 90 -1.79 -5.56 -6.02
N LEU A 91 -0.88 -6.16 -5.27
CA LEU A 91 0.55 -5.96 -5.44
C LEU A 91 1.15 -7.26 -5.99
N GLN A 92 1.63 -7.23 -7.23
CA GLN A 92 2.08 -8.41 -7.95
C GLN A 92 3.60 -8.49 -8.03
N HIS A 93 4.14 -9.71 -8.03
CA HIS A 93 5.57 -9.99 -8.19
C HIS A 93 6.44 -9.29 -7.13
N VAL A 94 6.04 -9.40 -5.86
CA VAL A 94 6.82 -8.90 -4.71
C VAL A 94 7.87 -9.91 -4.34
N ALA A 95 9.14 -9.52 -4.30
CA ALA A 95 10.19 -10.37 -3.74
C ALA A 95 10.15 -10.29 -2.21
N LEU A 96 10.03 -11.45 -1.56
CA LEU A 96 10.14 -11.55 -0.10
C LEU A 96 11.57 -11.86 0.31
N SER A 97 12.01 -11.17 1.36
CA SER A 97 13.32 -11.34 1.99
C SER A 97 13.18 -11.21 3.51
N SER A 98 14.13 -11.75 4.27
CA SER A 98 14.14 -11.66 5.73
C SER A 98 15.44 -11.03 6.21
N TYR A 99 15.35 -10.16 7.20
CA TYR A 99 16.49 -9.55 7.86
C TYR A 99 16.19 -9.37 9.35
N ARG A 100 17.09 -9.86 10.21
CA ARG A 100 16.94 -9.82 11.68
C ARG A 100 15.56 -10.32 12.16
N GLY A 101 15.11 -11.44 11.60
CA GLY A 101 13.83 -12.07 11.96
C GLY A 101 12.57 -11.35 11.43
N LYS A 102 12.72 -10.28 10.65
CA LYS A 102 11.59 -9.56 10.03
C LYS A 102 11.54 -9.80 8.53
N VAL A 103 10.37 -10.20 8.04
CA VAL A 103 10.11 -10.34 6.59
C VAL A 103 9.79 -8.97 6.02
N HIS A 104 10.42 -8.64 4.90
CA HIS A 104 10.17 -7.43 4.11
C HIS A 104 9.91 -7.80 2.66
N GLY A 105 9.05 -7.02 2.01
CA GLY A 105 8.86 -7.10 0.57
C GLY A 105 9.71 -6.06 -0.15
N GLN A 106 10.06 -6.34 -1.40
CA GLN A 106 10.69 -5.35 -2.28
C GLN A 106 10.20 -5.52 -3.71
N SER A 107 10.14 -4.41 -4.44
CA SER A 107 9.88 -4.46 -5.88
C SER A 107 11.06 -5.07 -6.63
N LEU A 108 10.76 -5.67 -7.77
CA LEU A 108 11.73 -6.19 -8.71
C LEU A 108 12.16 -5.10 -9.71
N LYS A 109 13.35 -5.27 -10.28
CA LYS A 109 13.88 -4.37 -11.32
C LYS A 109 13.06 -4.48 -12.61
N GLY A 110 13.11 -3.43 -13.43
CA GLY A 110 12.52 -3.44 -14.78
C GLY A 110 11.00 -3.37 -14.81
N ASP A 111 10.37 -2.75 -13.80
CA ASP A 111 8.92 -2.51 -13.75
C ASP A 111 8.07 -3.80 -13.75
N VAL A 112 8.66 -4.91 -13.29
CA VAL A 112 7.99 -6.22 -13.18
C VAL A 112 6.96 -6.23 -12.05
N THR A 113 7.22 -5.53 -10.95
CA THR A 113 6.26 -5.40 -9.84
C THR A 113 5.14 -4.45 -10.26
N LYS A 114 3.90 -4.94 -10.23
CA LYS A 114 2.71 -4.18 -10.64
C LYS A 114 1.85 -3.85 -9.44
N ILE A 115 1.16 -2.70 -9.53
CA ILE A 115 0.20 -2.24 -8.53
C ILE A 115 -1.10 -1.93 -9.24
N ASP A 116 -2.16 -2.64 -8.87
CA ASP A 116 -3.51 -2.41 -9.35
C ASP A 116 -4.41 -1.97 -8.19
N LEU A 117 -5.13 -0.85 -8.35
CA LEU A 117 -6.09 -0.37 -7.36
C LEU A 117 -7.37 -1.23 -7.43
N LEU A 118 -7.60 -2.06 -6.41
CA LEU A 118 -8.78 -2.92 -6.36
C LEU A 118 -9.99 -2.22 -5.77
N TYR A 119 -9.81 -1.46 -4.68
CA TYR A 119 -10.91 -0.77 -4.03
C TYR A 119 -10.44 0.52 -3.36
N ARG A 120 -11.22 1.59 -3.56
CA ARG A 120 -11.13 2.86 -2.85
C ARG A 120 -12.53 3.30 -2.43
N LYS A 121 -12.67 3.78 -1.20
CA LYS A 121 -13.90 4.46 -0.74
C LYS A 121 -13.90 5.86 -1.34
N LYS A 122 -14.84 6.13 -2.24
CA LYS A 122 -14.98 7.45 -2.88
C LYS A 122 -15.23 8.52 -1.82
N VAL A 123 -14.52 9.64 -1.95
CA VAL A 123 -14.75 10.85 -1.15
C VAL A 123 -15.77 11.78 -1.83
N ASP A 124 -15.69 11.91 -3.15
CA ASP A 124 -16.59 12.72 -3.98
C ASP A 124 -16.97 11.97 -5.28
N GLU A 125 -17.78 12.60 -6.13
CA GLU A 125 -18.23 11.99 -7.39
C GLU A 125 -17.10 11.82 -8.42
N ASP A 126 -16.10 12.71 -8.39
CA ASP A 126 -14.96 12.71 -9.30
C ASP A 126 -13.80 11.81 -8.83
N ASP A 127 -13.89 11.24 -7.63
CA ASP A 127 -12.83 10.42 -7.05
C ASP A 127 -12.60 9.15 -7.86
N MET A 128 -11.34 8.86 -8.15
CA MET A 128 -10.96 7.65 -8.87
C MET A 128 -11.37 6.41 -8.08
N GLN A 129 -12.10 5.51 -8.71
CA GLN A 129 -12.50 4.24 -8.11
C GLN A 129 -11.53 3.12 -8.51
N GLY A 130 -11.41 2.11 -7.64
CA GLY A 130 -10.74 0.85 -8.00
C GLY A 130 -11.61 -0.04 -8.88
N CYS A 131 -11.05 -1.18 -9.31
CA CYS A 131 -11.77 -2.17 -10.13
C CYS A 131 -13.06 -2.71 -9.50
N TYR A 132 -13.15 -2.68 -8.16
CA TYR A 132 -14.30 -3.13 -7.41
C TYR A 132 -14.99 -1.98 -6.68
N THR A 133 -16.32 -2.04 -6.71
CA THR A 133 -17.21 -1.11 -6.02
C THR A 133 -17.79 -1.74 -4.75
N VAL A 134 -18.45 -0.93 -3.92
CA VAL A 134 -19.19 -1.44 -2.74
C VAL A 134 -20.23 -2.49 -3.14
N SER A 135 -20.87 -2.34 -4.31
CA SER A 135 -21.86 -3.29 -4.81
C SER A 135 -21.25 -4.65 -5.11
N ASN A 136 -20.03 -4.70 -5.67
CA ASN A 136 -19.31 -5.96 -5.92
C ASN A 136 -18.98 -6.69 -4.61
N LEU A 137 -18.71 -5.95 -3.53
CA LEU A 137 -18.34 -6.52 -2.23
C LEU A 137 -19.53 -6.99 -1.39
N ARG A 138 -20.79 -6.68 -1.76
CA ARG A 138 -21.98 -7.16 -1.02
C ARG A 138 -22.14 -8.67 -1.16
N ASN A 139 -22.00 -9.18 -2.40
CA ASN A 139 -22.15 -10.59 -2.73
C ASN A 139 -20.90 -11.09 -3.47
N PRO A 140 -19.77 -11.31 -2.77
CA PRO A 140 -18.52 -11.68 -3.41
C PRO A 140 -18.58 -13.11 -3.97
N THR A 141 -18.49 -13.22 -5.30
CA THR A 141 -18.63 -14.49 -6.04
C THR A 141 -17.32 -15.27 -6.10
N ASP A 142 -16.21 -14.59 -6.38
CA ASP A 142 -14.89 -15.20 -6.58
C ASP A 142 -13.95 -15.04 -5.35
N PRO A 143 -12.84 -15.82 -5.28
CA PRO A 143 -11.90 -15.76 -4.17
C PRO A 143 -11.19 -14.41 -3.99
N GLN A 144 -10.92 -13.68 -5.07
CA GLN A 144 -10.27 -12.37 -5.01
C GLN A 144 -11.22 -11.34 -4.39
N LEU A 145 -12.48 -11.30 -4.82
CA LEU A 145 -13.53 -10.47 -4.22
C LEU A 145 -13.73 -10.78 -2.74
N LYS A 146 -13.73 -12.06 -2.35
CA LYS A 146 -13.81 -12.47 -0.94
C LYS A 146 -12.63 -11.92 -0.14
N LYS A 147 -11.40 -11.99 -0.67
CA LYS A 147 -10.21 -11.43 -0.01
C LYS A 147 -10.27 -9.90 0.06
N VAL A 148 -10.65 -9.22 -1.03
CA VAL A 148 -10.82 -7.75 -1.03
C VAL A 148 -11.85 -7.32 0.01
N LYS A 149 -12.98 -8.04 0.11
CA LYS A 149 -14.00 -7.79 1.13
C LYS A 149 -13.44 -7.97 2.54
N ALA A 150 -12.72 -9.06 2.80
CA ALA A 150 -12.11 -9.30 4.11
C ALA A 150 -11.13 -8.18 4.51
N VAL A 151 -10.26 -7.76 3.59
CA VAL A 151 -9.32 -6.64 3.81
C VAL A 151 -10.07 -5.33 4.05
N ARG A 152 -11.14 -5.07 3.29
CA ARG A 152 -11.97 -3.87 3.42
C ARG A 152 -12.64 -3.79 4.79
N ASP A 153 -13.23 -4.90 5.23
CA ASP A 153 -13.93 -4.99 6.50
C ASP A 153 -12.93 -4.84 7.65
N TRP A 154 -11.79 -5.54 7.58
CA TRP A 154 -10.69 -5.38 8.52
C TRP A 154 -10.19 -3.93 8.60
N MET A 155 -9.92 -3.26 7.47
CA MET A 155 -9.48 -1.86 7.48
C MET A 155 -10.52 -0.92 8.11
N SER A 156 -11.80 -1.18 7.86
CA SER A 156 -12.88 -0.35 8.41
C SER A 156 -12.95 -0.48 9.94
N GLU A 157 -12.72 -1.68 10.46
CA GLU A 157 -12.75 -1.97 11.91
C GLU A 157 -11.46 -1.56 12.63
N PHE A 158 -10.29 -1.86 12.04
CA PHE A 158 -8.98 -1.69 12.67
C PHE A 158 -8.41 -0.28 12.51
N VAL A 159 -8.53 0.32 11.32
CA VAL A 159 -7.99 1.67 11.03
C VAL A 159 -9.03 2.75 11.31
N GLY A 160 -10.31 2.40 11.27
CA GLY A 160 -11.43 3.32 11.41
C GLY A 160 -11.69 4.13 10.13
N ASP A 161 -12.81 4.83 10.11
CA ASP A 161 -13.09 5.83 9.08
C ASP A 161 -12.37 7.14 9.38
N ALA A 162 -11.59 7.65 8.43
CA ALA A 162 -10.90 8.94 8.53
C ALA A 162 -11.86 10.13 8.76
N ASP A 163 -13.14 9.98 8.45
CA ASP A 163 -14.23 10.90 8.81
C ASP A 163 -14.61 10.88 10.31
N GLY A 164 -13.98 10.00 11.09
CA GLY A 164 -14.22 9.77 12.51
C GLY A 164 -13.44 10.70 13.45
N GLY A 165 -13.02 11.89 12.99
CA GLY A 165 -12.47 12.98 13.82
C GLY A 165 -13.44 13.56 14.86
N ARG A 166 -14.53 12.85 15.17
CA ARG A 166 -15.24 12.95 16.44
C ARG A 166 -15.27 11.55 17.04
N ALA A 167 -14.38 11.32 17.99
CA ALA A 167 -14.54 10.25 18.95
C ALA A 167 -16.02 10.23 19.39
N ARG A 168 -16.76 9.21 18.95
CA ARG A 168 -17.96 8.80 19.68
C ARG A 168 -17.43 8.36 21.03
N ALA A 169 -17.41 9.28 21.98
CA ALA A 169 -17.42 8.97 23.39
C ALA A 169 -18.60 8.02 23.58
N LYS A 170 -18.32 6.70 23.58
CA LYS A 170 -19.25 5.71 24.10
C LYS A 170 -19.52 6.19 25.52
N LYS A 171 -20.74 6.69 25.74
CA LYS A 171 -21.28 7.11 27.02
C LYS A 171 -20.89 6.03 28.03
N GLY A 172 -19.89 6.33 28.85
CA GLY A 172 -19.34 5.40 29.81
C GLY A 172 -20.43 5.00 30.78
N LYS A 173 -20.80 3.72 30.73
CA LYS A 173 -21.46 3.05 31.85
C LYS A 173 -20.48 3.17 33.02
N LYS A 174 -20.87 3.89 34.08
CA LYS A 174 -20.09 4.05 35.31
C LYS A 174 -19.59 2.67 35.76
N MET A 175 -18.30 2.41 35.63
CA MET A 175 -17.62 1.33 36.32
C MET A 175 -16.58 1.95 37.24
N GLY A 176 -16.57 1.47 38.47
CA GLY A 176 -15.99 2.13 39.63
C GLY A 176 -14.51 2.44 39.50
N ARG A 177 -14.13 3.48 40.25
CA ARG A 177 -12.78 3.90 40.63
C ARG A 177 -11.85 2.69 40.81
N MET A 178 -11.07 2.37 39.77
CA MET A 178 -9.96 1.42 39.86
C MET A 178 -8.73 2.25 40.24
N MET A 179 -8.41 2.24 41.54
CA MET A 179 -7.14 2.75 42.04
C MET A 179 -5.98 1.99 41.40
N LEU A 180 -4.90 2.71 41.11
CA LEU A 180 -3.62 2.14 40.69
C LEU A 180 -3.02 1.34 41.87
N PRO A 181 -2.33 0.22 41.62
CA PRO A 181 -1.70 -0.59 42.66
C PRO A 181 -0.53 0.14 43.34
N ASP A 182 -0.32 -0.18 44.62
CA ASP A 182 0.56 0.53 45.59
C ASP A 182 2.05 0.60 45.21
N ASP A 183 2.52 -0.18 44.24
CA ASP A 183 3.95 -0.25 43.86
C ASP A 183 4.44 0.93 42.99
N THR A 184 3.73 2.07 43.04
CA THR A 184 4.10 3.30 42.32
C THR A 184 4.01 4.57 43.17
N GLN A 185 4.10 4.47 44.50
CA GLN A 185 4.22 5.63 45.40
C GLN A 185 5.52 5.62 46.20
#